data_AF-A0A936KYR7-F1
#
_entry.id   AF-A0A936KYR7-F1
#
_cell.length_a   1.000
_cell.length_b   1.000
_cell.length_c   1.000
_cell.angle_alpha   90.00
_cell.angle_beta   90.00
_cell.angle_gamma   90.00
#
_symmetry.space_group_name_H-M   'P 1'
#
loop_
_entity.id
_entity.type
_entity.pdbx_description
1 polymer ?
#
loop_
_entity_poly.entity_id
_entity_poly.type
_entity_poly.pdbx_seq_one_letter_code
_entity_poly.pdbx_strand_id
1 'polypeptide(L)'
;MKNNIVNQSIKNTVFQYIGIALGFVTSGVLFPLLFSTEQIGLIGLLFGLTYIFSELCSFGMHNIMTKLFPFYRNYESQHHGFFFFLIIISSIGVLLAAFLLFIFKDVLIHIIFKNSILQEYYFLLYPLVLSTLLFNMFDNYLKVHYNISSASFLKDLLYRIILLFLLGLFYFKVFDFLALLHFIF
;
A
#
# COMPACT_ATOMS: atom_id res chain seq x y z
N MET A 1 30.95 5.13 16.77
CA MET A 1 29.88 5.32 15.76
C MET A 1 29.94 4.34 14.58
N LYS A 2 31.11 3.99 14.02
CA LYS A 2 31.23 3.12 12.82
C LYS A 2 30.68 1.69 12.99
N ASN A 3 30.86 1.05 14.15
CA ASN A 3 30.35 -0.31 14.41
C ASN A 3 28.81 -0.42 14.46
N ASN A 4 28.11 0.65 14.85
CA ASN A 4 26.65 0.62 14.93
C ASN A 4 25.99 0.66 13.54
N ILE A 5 26.59 1.38 12.59
CA ILE A 5 26.11 1.47 11.21
C ILE A 5 26.27 0.13 10.49
N VAL A 6 27.40 -0.55 10.69
CA VAL A 6 27.66 -1.87 10.08
C VAL A 6 26.68 -2.92 10.61
N ASN A 7 26.46 -2.97 11.93
CA ASN A 7 25.50 -3.90 12.53
C ASN A 7 24.05 -3.61 12.11
N GLN A 8 23.66 -2.34 11.95
CA GLN A 8 22.35 -1.98 11.41
C GLN A 8 22.20 -2.34 9.94
N SER A 9 23.24 -2.10 9.14
CA SER A 9 23.27 -2.47 7.72
C SER A 9 23.12 -3.98 7.52
N ILE A 10 23.88 -4.78 8.27
CA ILE A 10 23.78 -6.26 8.21
C ILE A 10 22.38 -6.73 8.60
N LYS A 11 21.81 -6.18 9.69
CA LYS A 11 20.44 -6.51 10.10
C LYS A 11 19.44 -6.17 9.00
N ASN A 12 19.53 -4.98 8.42
CA ASN A 12 18.66 -4.55 7.32
C ASN A 12 18.79 -5.48 6.10
N THR A 13 20.00 -5.92 5.74
CA THR A 13 20.22 -6.85 4.64
C THR A 13 19.58 -8.22 4.91
N VAL A 14 19.80 -8.81 6.10
CA VAL A 14 19.17 -10.09 6.48
C VAL A 14 17.66 -10.00 6.39
N PHE A 15 17.11 -8.92 6.94
CA PHE A 15 15.71 -8.59 6.88
C PHE A 15 15.19 -8.51 5.44
N GLN A 16 15.86 -7.79 4.54
CA GLN A 16 15.51 -7.72 3.12
C GLN A 16 15.48 -9.10 2.46
N TYR A 17 16.46 -9.97 2.71
CA TYR A 17 16.49 -11.33 2.17
C TYR A 17 15.32 -12.19 2.67
N ILE A 18 14.97 -12.10 3.96
CA ILE A 18 13.78 -12.77 4.52
C ILE A 18 12.53 -12.26 3.78
N GLY A 19 12.43 -10.96 3.59
CA GLY A 19 11.33 -10.35 2.83
C GLY A 19 11.22 -10.93 1.42
N ILE A 20 12.34 -10.98 0.68
CA ILE A 20 12.39 -11.54 -0.67
C ILE A 20 11.95 -13.01 -0.68
N ALA A 21 12.45 -13.82 0.25
CA ALA A 21 12.08 -15.23 0.34
C ALA A 21 10.57 -15.42 0.60
N LEU A 22 10.01 -14.69 1.58
CA LEU A 22 8.56 -14.74 1.86
C LEU A 22 7.73 -14.22 0.68
N GLY A 23 8.23 -13.19 -0.02
CA GLY A 23 7.63 -12.67 -1.24
C GLY A 23 7.58 -13.72 -2.35
N PHE A 24 8.68 -14.45 -2.56
CA PHE A 24 8.72 -15.52 -3.54
C PHE A 24 7.79 -16.68 -3.19
N VAL A 25 7.73 -17.08 -1.91
CA VAL A 25 6.82 -18.14 -1.46
C VAL A 25 5.35 -17.74 -1.67
N THR A 26 4.99 -16.49 -1.37
CA THR A 26 3.62 -15.99 -1.59
C THR A 26 3.29 -15.88 -3.08
N SER A 27 4.02 -15.07 -3.84
CA SER A 27 3.66 -14.75 -5.23
C SER A 27 4.12 -15.77 -6.25
N GLY A 28 5.26 -16.42 -6.01
CA GLY A 28 5.87 -17.37 -6.95
C GLY A 28 5.38 -18.81 -6.77
N VAL A 29 4.96 -19.20 -5.56
CA VAL A 29 4.56 -20.57 -5.25
C VAL A 29 3.08 -20.66 -4.88
N LEU A 30 2.64 -19.94 -3.85
CA LEU A 30 1.28 -20.06 -3.34
C LEU A 30 0.23 -19.49 -4.29
N PHE A 31 0.48 -18.33 -4.89
CA PHE A 31 -0.49 -17.73 -5.82
C PHE A 31 -0.81 -18.62 -7.02
N PRO A 32 0.18 -19.16 -7.78
CA PRO A 32 -0.09 -20.10 -8.87
C PRO A 32 -0.72 -21.43 -8.43
N LEU A 33 -0.52 -21.85 -7.17
CA LEU A 33 -1.06 -23.09 -6.63
C LEU A 33 -2.51 -22.95 -6.14
N LEU A 34 -2.89 -21.76 -5.65
CA LEU A 34 -4.19 -21.51 -5.02
C LEU A 34 -5.20 -20.83 -5.95
N PHE A 35 -4.73 -20.04 -6.92
CA PHE A 35 -5.59 -19.20 -7.75
C PHE A 35 -5.46 -19.53 -9.24
N SER A 36 -6.52 -19.27 -10.00
CA SER A 36 -6.48 -19.38 -11.46
C SER A 36 -5.68 -18.23 -12.08
N THR A 37 -5.19 -18.41 -13.31
CA THR A 37 -4.48 -17.37 -14.06
C THR A 37 -5.30 -16.07 -14.17
N GLU A 38 -6.62 -16.19 -14.31
CA GLU A 38 -7.54 -15.05 -14.38
C GLU A 38 -7.63 -14.31 -13.03
N GLN A 39 -7.71 -15.03 -11.90
CA GLN A 39 -7.74 -14.45 -10.56
C GLN A 39 -6.43 -13.75 -10.21
N ILE A 40 -5.29 -14.35 -10.59
CA ILE A 40 -3.97 -13.72 -10.38
C ILE A 40 -3.88 -12.44 -11.22
N GLY A 41 -4.34 -12.48 -12.48
CA GLY A 41 -4.43 -11.30 -13.33
C GLY A 41 -5.31 -10.20 -12.74
N LEU A 42 -6.48 -10.56 -12.19
CA LEU A 42 -7.39 -9.66 -11.48
C LEU A 42 -6.70 -8.95 -10.31
N ILE A 43 -6.10 -9.73 -9.41
CA ILE A 43 -5.41 -9.22 -8.22
C ILE A 43 -4.28 -8.27 -8.64
N GLY A 44 -3.47 -8.68 -9.62
CA GLY A 44 -2.38 -7.86 -10.15
C GLY A 44 -2.86 -6.55 -10.76
N LEU A 45 -3.95 -6.57 -11.53
CA LEU A 45 -4.56 -5.37 -12.10
C LEU A 45 -5.10 -4.43 -11.03
N LEU A 46 -5.82 -4.96 -10.04
CA LEU A 46 -6.35 -4.15 -8.92
C LEU A 46 -5.22 -3.48 -8.14
N PHE A 47 -4.17 -4.22 -7.77
CA PHE A 47 -3.01 -3.64 -7.08
C PHE A 47 -2.31 -2.59 -7.93
N GLY A 48 -2.09 -2.88 -9.22
CA GLY A 48 -1.44 -1.95 -10.15
C GLY A 48 -2.21 -0.64 -10.31
N LEU A 49 -3.52 -0.72 -10.57
CA LEU A 49 -4.39 0.45 -10.66
C LEU A 49 -4.45 1.20 -9.33
N THR A 50 -4.61 0.47 -8.22
CA THR A 50 -4.64 1.07 -6.88
C THR A 50 -3.38 1.88 -6.63
N TYR A 51 -2.21 1.33 -6.92
CA TYR A 51 -0.92 1.99 -6.73
C TYR A 51 -0.79 3.23 -7.62
N ILE A 52 -1.12 3.12 -8.91
CA ILE A 52 -1.05 4.24 -9.87
C ILE A 52 -1.94 5.39 -9.42
N PHE A 53 -3.22 5.12 -9.13
CA PHE A 53 -4.15 6.16 -8.72
C PHE A 53 -3.77 6.77 -7.36
N SER A 54 -3.33 5.95 -6.40
CA SER A 54 -2.88 6.45 -5.09
C SER A 54 -1.66 7.36 -5.22
N GLU A 55 -0.68 6.99 -6.04
CA GLU A 55 0.53 7.77 -6.23
C GLU A 55 0.26 9.08 -6.96
N LEU A 56 -0.55 9.05 -8.03
CA LEU A 56 -0.98 10.25 -8.76
C LEU A 56 -1.71 11.24 -7.84
N CYS A 57 -2.65 10.74 -7.04
CA CYS A 57 -3.45 11.56 -6.14
C CYS A 57 -2.68 12.00 -4.89
N SER A 58 -1.54 11.37 -4.60
CA SER A 58 -0.63 11.84 -3.55
C SER A 58 0.08 13.15 -3.93
N PHE A 59 0.07 13.57 -5.21
CA PHE A 59 0.69 14.81 -5.69
C PHE A 59 2.16 15.01 -5.28
N GLY A 60 2.93 13.94 -5.09
CA GLY A 60 4.32 14.06 -4.64
C GLY A 60 4.45 14.59 -3.20
N MET A 61 3.41 14.44 -2.38
CA MET A 61 3.34 14.82 -0.96
C MET A 61 4.56 14.33 -0.17
N HIS A 62 5.10 13.15 -0.50
CA HIS A 62 6.32 12.63 0.11
C HIS A 62 7.50 13.63 0.02
N ASN A 63 7.68 14.25 -1.14
CA ASN A 63 8.73 15.25 -1.38
C ASN A 63 8.43 16.58 -0.69
N ILE A 64 7.15 16.95 -0.63
CA ILE A 64 6.71 18.19 0.03
C ILE A 64 6.91 18.08 1.54
N MET A 65 6.50 16.97 2.14
CA MET A 65 6.64 16.71 3.58
C MET A 65 8.10 16.68 4.02
N THR A 66 8.96 15.97 3.27
CA THR A 66 10.39 15.90 3.59
C THR A 66 11.09 17.26 3.47
N LYS A 67 10.68 18.13 2.52
CA LYS A 67 11.24 19.48 2.35
C LYS A 67 10.67 20.53 3.29
N LEU A 68 9.38 20.47 3.64
CA LEU A 68 8.73 21.43 4.55
C LEU A 68 8.94 21.08 6.02
N PHE A 69 9.25 19.83 6.34
CA PHE A 69 9.48 19.40 7.72
C PHE A 69 10.55 20.21 8.48
N PRO A 70 11.72 20.53 7.90
CA PRO A 70 12.71 21.39 8.55
C PRO A 70 12.18 22.79 8.88
N PHE A 71 11.31 23.35 8.05
CA PHE A 71 10.74 24.70 8.23
C PHE A 71 9.68 24.74 9.34
N TYR A 72 8.96 23.64 9.56
CA TYR A 72 7.96 23.49 10.64
C TYR A 72 8.55 22.94 11.95
N ARG A 73 9.85 22.63 11.97
CA ARG A 73 10.61 22.27 13.17
C ARG A 73 11.05 23.50 13.95
N ASN A 74 10.20 24.53 14.03
CA ASN A 74 10.41 25.65 14.94
C ASN A 74 9.67 25.36 16.25
N TYR A 75 10.44 25.41 17.35
CA TYR A 75 10.08 24.95 18.69
C TYR A 75 8.96 25.76 19.36
N GLU A 76 8.57 26.90 18.78
CA GLU A 76 7.68 27.89 19.42
C GLU A 76 6.17 27.67 19.17
N SER A 77 5.76 26.87 18.19
CA SER A 77 4.34 26.73 17.79
C SER A 77 3.73 25.33 17.93
N GLN A 78 4.32 24.47 18.75
CA GLN A 78 3.77 23.18 19.18
C GLN A 78 3.22 22.27 18.06
N HIS A 79 3.83 22.20 16.87
CA HIS A 79 3.58 21.16 15.85
C HIS A 79 2.15 20.98 15.29
N HIS A 80 1.12 21.70 15.78
CA HIS A 80 -0.28 21.49 15.40
C HIS A 80 -0.59 21.85 13.94
N GLY A 81 0.17 22.78 13.34
CA GLY A 81 -0.06 23.23 11.96
C GLY A 81 0.24 22.15 10.91
N PHE A 82 1.25 21.31 11.13
CA PHE A 82 1.68 20.32 10.13
C PHE A 82 0.71 19.14 10.01
N PHE A 83 0.14 18.70 11.15
CA PHE A 83 -0.88 17.65 11.15
C PHE A 83 -2.19 18.12 10.52
N PHE A 84 -2.63 19.35 10.81
CA PHE A 84 -3.82 19.94 10.17
C PHE A 84 -3.63 20.10 8.66
N PHE A 85 -2.45 20.55 8.23
CA PHE A 85 -2.09 20.64 6.81
C PHE A 85 -2.10 19.27 6.12
N LEU A 86 -1.60 18.22 6.80
CA LEU A 86 -1.68 16.85 6.31
C LEU A 86 -3.13 16.43 6.08
N ILE A 87 -4.02 16.63 7.06
CA ILE A 87 -5.44 16.25 6.93
C ILE A 87 -6.11 16.95 5.75
N ILE A 88 -5.88 18.26 5.57
CA ILE A 88 -6.46 19.00 4.45
C ILE A 88 -5.99 18.41 3.12
N ILE A 89 -4.69 18.18 2.96
CA ILE A 89 -4.16 17.67 1.69
C ILE A 89 -4.58 16.23 1.45
N SER A 90 -4.58 15.39 2.50
CA SER A 90 -5.12 14.03 2.40
C SER A 90 -6.58 14.04 1.98
N SER A 91 -7.38 14.97 2.49
CA SER A 91 -8.78 15.11 2.10
C SER A 91 -8.91 15.51 0.62
N ILE A 92 -8.09 16.46 0.15
CA ILE A 92 -8.06 16.86 -1.27
C ILE A 92 -7.63 15.69 -2.15
N GLY A 93 -6.60 14.94 -1.76
CA GLY A 93 -6.12 13.76 -2.48
C GLY A 93 -7.17 12.66 -2.58
N VAL A 94 -7.90 12.41 -1.49
CA VAL A 94 -9.05 11.49 -1.45
C VAL A 94 -10.16 11.93 -2.41
N LEU A 95 -10.54 13.22 -2.36
CA LEU A 95 -11.58 13.76 -3.25
C LEU A 95 -11.17 13.67 -4.73
N LEU A 96 -9.91 14.00 -5.03
CA LEU A 96 -9.37 13.87 -6.38
C LEU A 96 -9.34 12.41 -6.84
N ALA A 97 -8.90 11.48 -5.98
CA ALA A 97 -8.87 10.06 -6.30
C ALA A 97 -10.26 9.53 -6.65
N ALA A 98 -11.27 9.87 -5.83
CA ALA A 98 -12.65 9.51 -6.10
C ALA A 98 -13.15 10.13 -7.42
N PHE A 99 -12.84 11.40 -7.68
CA PHE A 99 -13.21 12.10 -8.91
C PHE A 99 -12.56 11.49 -10.17
N LEU A 100 -11.27 11.17 -10.10
CA LEU A 100 -10.55 10.54 -11.21
C LEU A 100 -11.06 9.14 -11.49
N LEU A 101 -11.28 8.33 -10.45
CA LEU A 101 -11.89 7.01 -10.61
C LEU A 101 -13.26 7.14 -11.29
N PHE A 102 -14.07 8.12 -10.88
CA PHE A 102 -15.38 8.36 -11.47
C PHE A 102 -15.31 8.72 -12.97
N ILE A 103 -14.42 9.64 -13.36
CA ILE A 103 -14.26 10.05 -14.76
C ILE A 103 -13.68 8.91 -15.62
N PHE A 104 -12.66 8.22 -15.12
CA PHE A 104 -12.01 7.15 -15.86
C PHE A 104 -12.78 5.83 -15.83
N LYS A 105 -13.94 5.77 -15.17
CA LYS A 105 -14.78 4.58 -15.06
C LYS A 105 -15.01 3.88 -16.39
N ASP A 106 -15.55 4.60 -17.37
CA ASP A 106 -15.93 3.99 -18.65
C ASP A 106 -14.70 3.52 -19.44
N VAL A 107 -13.60 4.27 -19.36
CA VAL A 107 -12.31 3.92 -19.98
C VAL A 107 -11.75 2.65 -19.35
N LEU A 108 -11.70 2.58 -18.02
CA LEU A 108 -11.19 1.41 -17.29
C LEU A 108 -12.07 0.18 -17.54
N ILE A 109 -13.39 0.34 -17.52
CA ILE A 109 -14.34 -0.76 -17.78
C ILE A 109 -14.18 -1.28 -19.21
N HIS A 110 -14.07 -0.40 -20.20
CA HIS A 110 -14.04 -0.79 -21.60
C HIS A 110 -12.68 -1.34 -22.06
N ILE A 111 -11.58 -0.78 -21.56
CA ILE A 111 -10.21 -1.16 -21.96
C ILE A 111 -9.68 -2.31 -21.11
N ILE A 112 -9.89 -2.26 -19.79
CA ILE A 112 -9.23 -3.16 -18.82
C ILE A 112 -10.17 -4.30 -18.39
N PHE A 113 -11.45 -4.00 -18.15
CA PHE A 113 -12.43 -4.98 -17.65
C PHE A 113 -13.35 -5.56 -18.75
N LYS A 114 -12.79 -5.68 -19.96
CA LYS A 114 -13.53 -6.03 -21.19
C LYS A 114 -14.21 -7.40 -21.17
N ASN A 115 -13.77 -8.33 -20.31
CA ASN A 115 -14.37 -9.66 -20.13
C ASN A 115 -14.99 -9.81 -18.73
N SER A 116 -16.26 -10.22 -18.72
CA SER A 116 -17.18 -10.23 -17.58
C SER A 116 -16.79 -11.23 -16.47
N ILE A 117 -16.35 -10.66 -15.36
CA ILE A 117 -16.36 -11.07 -13.94
C ILE A 117 -15.64 -9.95 -13.17
N LEU A 118 -14.65 -9.34 -13.83
CA LEU A 118 -13.80 -8.29 -13.31
C LEU A 118 -14.51 -6.95 -13.08
N GLN A 119 -15.59 -6.68 -13.83
CA GLN A 119 -16.38 -5.45 -13.69
C GLN A 119 -17.02 -5.32 -12.30
N GLU A 120 -17.36 -6.45 -11.67
CA GLU A 120 -17.91 -6.47 -10.30
C GLU A 120 -16.89 -5.96 -9.27
N TYR A 121 -15.60 -6.12 -9.57
CA TYR A 121 -14.49 -5.68 -8.71
C TYR A 121 -14.03 -4.25 -9.02
N TYR A 122 -14.58 -3.59 -10.04
CA TYR A 122 -14.23 -2.19 -10.32
C TYR A 122 -14.51 -1.29 -9.11
N PHE A 123 -15.64 -1.50 -8.43
CA PHE A 123 -16.00 -0.71 -7.25
C PHE A 123 -15.05 -0.96 -6.07
N LEU A 124 -14.32 -2.08 -6.05
CA LEU A 124 -13.31 -2.36 -5.04
C LEU A 124 -12.11 -1.40 -5.17
N LEU A 125 -11.87 -0.80 -6.33
CA LEU A 125 -10.81 0.20 -6.52
C LEU A 125 -11.02 1.46 -5.66
N TYR A 126 -12.26 1.86 -5.38
CA TYR A 126 -12.53 3.03 -4.55
C TYR A 126 -11.98 2.89 -3.13
N PRO A 127 -12.44 1.94 -2.30
CA PRO A 127 -11.93 1.77 -0.95
C PRO A 127 -10.42 1.46 -0.95
N LEU A 128 -9.92 0.76 -1.97
CA LEU A 128 -8.50 0.44 -2.11
C LEU A 128 -7.60 1.65 -2.31
N VAL A 129 -7.91 2.47 -3.31
CA VAL A 129 -7.12 3.68 -3.61
C VAL A 129 -7.18 4.64 -2.43
N LEU A 130 -8.37 4.85 -1.86
CA LEU A 130 -8.54 5.77 -0.75
C LEU A 130 -7.76 5.31 0.50
N SER A 131 -7.87 4.04 0.86
CA SER A 131 -7.17 3.48 2.02
C SER A 131 -5.65 3.50 1.82
N THR A 132 -5.18 3.11 0.63
CA THR A 132 -3.75 3.13 0.29
C THR A 132 -3.17 4.54 0.31
N LEU A 133 -3.88 5.50 -0.27
CA LEU A 133 -3.47 6.91 -0.27
C LEU A 133 -3.37 7.47 1.16
N LEU A 134 -4.41 7.27 1.98
CA LEU A 134 -4.41 7.72 3.37
C LEU A 134 -3.27 7.07 4.16
N PHE A 135 -3.14 5.75 4.06
CA PHE A 135 -2.09 5.00 4.73
C PHE A 135 -0.71 5.52 4.36
N ASN A 136 -0.44 5.74 3.07
CA ASN A 136 0.85 6.25 2.60
C ASN A 136 1.14 7.65 3.14
N MET A 137 0.13 8.52 3.19
CA MET A 137 0.29 9.87 3.76
C MET A 137 0.59 9.84 5.26
N PHE A 138 -0.12 9.00 6.03
CA PHE A 138 0.16 8.83 7.47
C PHE A 138 1.52 8.16 7.72
N ASP A 139 1.88 7.13 6.97
CA ASP A 139 3.17 6.46 7.11
C ASP A 139 4.32 7.42 6.81
N ASN A 140 4.19 8.28 5.79
CA ASN A 140 5.15 9.34 5.49
C ASN A 140 5.26 10.39 6.61
N TYR A 141 4.13 10.81 7.19
CA TYR A 141 4.12 11.70 8.36
C TYR A 141 4.94 11.12 9.52
N LEU A 142 4.65 9.87 9.87
CA LEU A 142 5.27 9.20 10.99
C LEU A 142 6.77 8.96 10.74
N LYS A 143 7.17 8.59 9.52
CA LYS A 143 8.57 8.45 9.11
C LYS A 143 9.38 9.72 9.32
N VAL A 144 8.81 10.85 8.91
CA VAL A 144 9.45 12.17 8.99
C VAL A 144 9.60 12.62 10.45
N HIS A 145 8.63 12.33 11.31
CA HIS A 145 8.66 12.72 12.73
C HIS A 145 9.47 11.79 13.65
N TYR A 146 9.47 10.47 13.43
CA TYR A 146 9.93 9.49 14.44
C TYR A 146 11.01 8.51 13.97
N ASN A 147 11.69 8.77 12.84
CA ASN A 147 12.78 7.91 12.35
C ASN A 147 12.34 6.42 12.23
N ILE A 148 11.13 6.19 11.71
CA ILE A 148 10.40 4.89 11.68
C ILE A 148 10.86 3.98 10.52
N SER A 149 11.95 4.28 9.82
CA SER A 149 12.34 3.53 8.62
C SER A 149 12.46 2.01 8.85
N SER A 150 12.96 1.60 10.02
CA SER A 150 13.03 0.19 10.43
C SER A 150 11.66 -0.43 10.73
N ALA A 151 10.70 0.35 11.21
CA ALA A 151 9.37 -0.12 11.58
C ALA A 151 8.44 -0.27 10.36
N SER A 152 8.58 0.57 9.33
CA SER A 152 7.85 0.35 8.07
C SER A 152 8.31 -0.94 7.37
N PHE A 153 9.60 -1.24 7.41
CA PHE A 153 10.10 -2.53 6.92
C PHE A 153 9.53 -3.72 7.73
N LEU A 154 9.47 -3.59 9.06
CA LEU A 154 8.89 -4.61 9.93
C LEU A 154 7.39 -4.82 9.63
N LYS A 155 6.68 -3.75 9.28
CA LYS A 155 5.28 -3.77 8.85
C LYS A 155 5.09 -4.52 7.53
N ASP A 156 5.97 -4.31 6.55
CA ASP A 156 5.94 -5.05 5.28
C ASP A 156 6.18 -6.55 5.49
N LEU A 157 7.12 -6.91 6.38
CA LEU A 157 7.34 -8.31 6.76
C LEU A 157 6.13 -8.90 7.47
N LEU A 158 5.57 -8.18 8.45
CA LEU A 158 4.36 -8.61 9.16
C LEU A 158 3.21 -8.85 8.19
N TYR A 159 2.99 -7.93 7.24
CA TYR A 159 1.96 -8.07 6.22
C TYR A 159 2.17 -9.33 5.37
N ARG A 160 3.42 -9.64 4.97
CA ARG A 160 3.74 -10.88 4.23
C ARG A 160 3.49 -12.14 5.07
N ILE A 161 3.78 -12.11 6.36
CA ILE A 161 3.51 -13.24 7.28
C ILE A 161 2.01 -13.45 7.46
N ILE A 162 1.24 -12.37 7.64
CA ILE A 162 -0.23 -12.42 7.73
C ILE A 162 -0.81 -12.96 6.43
N LEU A 163 -0.33 -12.47 5.27
CA LEU A 163 -0.76 -12.94 3.96
C LEU A 163 -0.47 -14.45 3.78
N LEU A 164 0.73 -14.91 4.15
CA LEU A 164 1.07 -16.33 4.16
C LEU A 164 0.12 -17.16 5.00
N PHE A 165 -0.22 -16.66 6.20
CA PHE A 165 -1.16 -17.33 7.09
C PHE A 165 -2.58 -17.40 6.49
N LEU A 166 -3.08 -16.30 5.93
CA LEU A 166 -4.39 -16.25 5.27
C LEU A 166 -4.47 -17.20 4.06
N LEU A 167 -3.42 -17.24 3.23
CA LEU A 167 -3.33 -18.19 2.11
C LEU A 167 -3.28 -19.64 2.60
N GLY A 168 -2.61 -19.91 3.72
CA GLY A 168 -2.64 -21.22 4.37
C GLY A 168 -4.06 -21.61 4.81
N LEU A 169 -4.81 -20.70 5.44
CA LEU A 169 -6.21 -20.95 5.80
C LEU A 169 -7.12 -21.15 4.57
N PHE A 170 -6.86 -20.42 3.48
CA PHE A 170 -7.55 -20.61 2.21
C PHE A 170 -7.27 -21.99 1.60
N TYR A 171 -6.03 -22.48 1.69
CA TYR A 171 -5.68 -23.85 1.25
C TYR A 171 -6.51 -24.92 2.00
N PHE A 172 -6.79 -24.71 3.29
CA PHE A 172 -7.67 -25.57 4.08
C PHE A 172 -9.18 -25.35 3.83
N LYS A 173 -9.54 -24.56 2.81
CA LYS A 173 -10.92 -24.23 2.42
C LYS A 173 -11.76 -23.60 3.54
N VAL A 174 -11.12 -22.85 4.43
CA VAL A 174 -11.81 -22.12 5.52
C VAL A 174 -12.58 -20.90 4.98
N PHE A 175 -12.15 -20.33 3.85
CA PHE A 175 -12.72 -19.11 3.25
C PHE A 175 -12.94 -19.24 1.74
N ASP A 176 -13.93 -18.49 1.22
CA ASP A 176 -14.12 -18.25 -0.21
C ASP A 176 -13.18 -17.15 -0.74
N PHE A 177 -12.95 -17.15 -2.05
CA PHE A 177 -12.06 -16.20 -2.73
C PHE A 177 -12.42 -14.73 -2.47
N LEU A 178 -13.73 -14.42 -2.42
CA LEU A 178 -14.22 -13.06 -2.16
C LEU A 178 -13.97 -12.62 -0.70
N ALA A 179 -14.09 -13.54 0.26
CA ALA A 179 -13.74 -13.27 1.65
C ALA A 179 -12.24 -13.03 1.79
N LEU A 180 -11.41 -13.81 1.10
CA LEU A 180 -9.96 -13.62 1.06
C LEU A 180 -9.58 -12.26 0.45
N LEU A 181 -10.23 -11.84 -0.63
CA LEU A 181 -10.03 -10.51 -1.20
C LEU A 181 -10.30 -9.40 -0.17
N HIS A 182 -11.41 -9.45 0.55
CA HIS A 182 -11.74 -8.46 1.59
C HIS A 182 -10.77 -8.48 2.80
N PHE A 183 -10.07 -9.57 3.06
CA PHE A 183 -9.07 -9.63 4.13
C PHE A 183 -7.68 -9.14 3.67
N ILE A 184 -7.38 -9.30 2.39
CA ILE A 184 -6.13 -8.83 1.79
C ILE A 184 -6.16 -7.32 1.53
N PHE A 185 -7.35 -6.77 1.27
CA PHE A 185 -7.57 -5.41 0.79
C PHE A 185 -8.28 -4.53 1.82
#